data_AF-A0A2N2XBZ7-F1
#
_entry.id   AF-A0A2N2XBZ7-F1
#
_cell.length_a   1.000
_cell.length_b   1.000
_cell.length_c   1.000
_cell.angle_alpha   90.00
_cell.angle_beta   90.00
_cell.angle_gamma   90.00
#
_symmetry.space_group_name_H-M   'P 1'
#
loop_
_entity.id
_entity.type
_entity.pdbx_description
1 polymer ?
#
loop_
_entity_poly.entity_id
_entity_poly.type
_entity_poly.pdbx_seq_one_letter_code
_entity_poly.pdbx_strand_id
1 'polypeptide(L)'
;MKKLLLVSVLLLMQSPSFAQLNPEQRIQDSVIGWWNNPYFDNKLKLDNTPLEKKKIANVDKFVEWMKKSYTPVGGLGTFTRYVNKNNYKVLFLVWNVSFEKEWLDAKGHFKPIDEENTPFRINANIIPASYPVTFLNTPDQFFFTWPPDGYGGADPNKKNMDPRIHPNVYKYITHINEDVTVFLAPNNKLPFIPVTIGDYLRESEGSLDRNFQNEKEKINKQWSDIKSRENAYTYKQNEFDRYRAAIAKWREKYKNKLNEPAVIRHMQPTIISQFFGDIDPFAISENEKAMKQYYPVFKLDAATIEKCKTDQPQWIAVSLPYETKERGNQLYEMYTAITQNLNYDYIYNYFFDPEKVNGVAYKPANEDQLNARLNSYRKKTAIANNASANTTSLTPNVFFMDDFSTSTEDGDPANWYFRKFGEHSSIASVKGQTGKWLNLGYNNVVSPALLKKPLSENFTLEYDMVTDGEFFSGTGGAASLILNTRPSNTDGTENTYNNGTRVTINIVSGNEANHNDNNYRGNIKIDINSTPSVNNQNFSEGIFYTYPLREFTDKKTKVHVAVKVKGAVLTVLINNKQVAVSKDFKMLYGGSCISCGLPAGTRFNGVFWKNTTNDAENVKVYISNVKISKE
;
A
#
# COMPACT_ATOMS: atom_id res chain seq x y z
N MET A 1 -50.49 -28.45 -31.01
CA MET A 1 -50.25 -27.21 -30.23
C MET A 1 -49.30 -27.36 -29.02
N LYS A 2 -49.00 -28.55 -28.50
CA LYS A 2 -48.05 -28.72 -27.36
C LYS A 2 -46.55 -28.63 -27.71
N LYS A 3 -46.16 -28.69 -28.99
CA LYS A 3 -44.74 -28.55 -29.42
C LYS A 3 -44.28 -27.10 -29.66
N LEU A 4 -45.20 -26.14 -29.82
CA LEU A 4 -44.86 -24.71 -30.01
C LEU A 4 -44.60 -23.98 -28.68
N LEU A 5 -45.20 -24.45 -27.57
CA LEU A 5 -45.03 -23.84 -26.25
C LEU A 5 -43.64 -24.14 -25.64
N LEU A 6 -43.04 -25.30 -25.95
CA LEU A 6 -41.75 -25.70 -25.41
C LEU A 6 -40.58 -24.88 -25.98
N VAL A 7 -40.69 -24.44 -27.24
CA VAL A 7 -39.69 -23.57 -27.89
C VAL A 7 -39.75 -22.14 -27.34
N SER A 8 -40.93 -21.68 -26.92
CA SER A 8 -41.13 -20.32 -26.38
C SER A 8 -40.63 -20.19 -24.92
N VAL A 9 -40.65 -21.27 -24.13
CA VAL A 9 -40.12 -21.27 -22.75
C VAL A 9 -38.60 -21.41 -22.71
N LEU A 10 -37.98 -22.10 -23.68
CA LEU A 10 -36.52 -22.17 -23.81
C LEU A 10 -35.88 -20.88 -24.35
N LEU A 11 -36.63 -20.06 -25.09
CA LEU A 11 -36.18 -18.73 -25.56
C LEU A 11 -36.22 -17.65 -24.47
N LEU A 12 -36.93 -17.86 -23.35
CA LEU A 12 -37.06 -16.91 -22.24
C LEU A 12 -36.06 -17.15 -21.10
N MET A 13 -35.17 -18.15 -21.19
CA MET A 13 -34.10 -18.41 -20.22
C MET A 13 -32.72 -17.92 -20.64
N GLN A 14 -32.61 -17.15 -21.72
CA GLN A 14 -31.39 -16.37 -21.98
C GLN A 14 -31.48 -15.04 -21.24
N SER A 15 -31.41 -15.09 -19.91
CA SER A 15 -31.05 -13.92 -19.12
C SER A 15 -29.70 -13.42 -19.67
N PRO A 16 -29.59 -12.19 -20.20
CA PRO A 16 -28.28 -11.65 -20.51
C PRO A 16 -27.49 -11.61 -19.21
N SER A 17 -26.56 -12.56 -19.03
CA SER A 17 -25.47 -12.39 -18.07
C SER A 17 -24.68 -11.19 -18.57
N PHE A 18 -25.02 -10.02 -18.05
CA PHE A 18 -24.25 -8.80 -18.25
C PHE A 18 -22.87 -9.03 -17.64
N ALA A 19 -21.82 -8.68 -18.38
CA ALA A 19 -20.48 -8.71 -17.85
C ALA A 19 -20.40 -7.66 -16.73
N GLN A 20 -20.08 -8.10 -15.51
CA GLN A 20 -19.91 -7.26 -14.33
C GLN A 20 -18.56 -7.58 -13.70
N LEU A 21 -17.99 -6.62 -12.96
CA LEU A 21 -16.89 -6.94 -12.05
C LEU A 21 -17.32 -8.08 -11.13
N ASN A 22 -16.46 -9.06 -10.92
CA ASN A 22 -16.75 -10.12 -9.96
C ASN A 22 -16.77 -9.55 -8.52
N PRO A 23 -17.34 -10.28 -7.55
CA PRO A 23 -17.42 -9.79 -6.18
C PRO A 23 -16.10 -9.31 -5.58
N GLU A 24 -15.01 -10.07 -5.73
CA GLU A 24 -13.69 -9.69 -5.20
C GLU A 24 -13.17 -8.37 -5.78
N GLN A 25 -13.27 -8.20 -7.10
CA GLN A 25 -12.84 -6.97 -7.78
C GLN A 25 -13.58 -5.72 -7.27
N ARG A 26 -14.82 -5.87 -6.78
CA ARG A 26 -15.62 -4.74 -6.28
C ARG A 26 -15.22 -4.30 -4.88
N ILE A 27 -14.47 -5.12 -4.13
CA ILE A 27 -14.09 -4.82 -2.75
C ILE A 27 -13.34 -3.50 -2.70
N GLN A 28 -12.36 -3.27 -3.59
CA GLN A 28 -11.48 -2.09 -3.56
C GLN A 28 -12.23 -0.73 -3.61
N ASP A 29 -13.46 -0.69 -4.12
CA ASP A 29 -14.28 0.53 -4.17
C ASP A 29 -15.49 0.47 -3.23
N SER A 30 -15.65 -0.59 -2.43
CA SER A 30 -16.80 -0.81 -1.56
C SER A 30 -16.64 -0.09 -0.22
N VAL A 31 -17.65 0.70 0.16
CA VAL A 31 -17.76 1.24 1.53
C VAL A 31 -18.27 0.14 2.45
N ILE A 32 -17.38 -0.44 3.27
CA ILE A 32 -17.67 -1.61 4.10
C ILE A 32 -18.01 -1.18 5.54
N GLY A 33 -17.23 -0.26 6.11
CA GLY A 33 -17.48 0.26 7.45
C GLY A 33 -16.86 -0.57 8.58
N TRP A 34 -17.47 -0.47 9.76
CA TRP A 34 -16.92 -1.02 11.01
C TRP A 34 -17.61 -2.34 11.38
N TRP A 35 -16.83 -3.28 11.90
CA TRP A 35 -17.35 -4.54 12.39
C TRP A 35 -18.13 -4.32 13.69
N ASN A 36 -19.33 -4.89 13.73
CA ASN A 36 -20.21 -4.79 14.90
C ASN A 36 -19.94 -5.87 15.96
N ASN A 37 -19.06 -6.84 15.65
CA ASN A 37 -18.69 -7.89 16.59
C ASN A 37 -17.61 -7.38 17.56
N PRO A 38 -17.83 -7.45 18.89
CA PRO A 38 -16.86 -7.00 19.88
C PRO A 38 -15.68 -7.97 20.09
N TYR A 39 -15.51 -8.99 19.25
CA TYR A 39 -14.47 -10.02 19.37
C TYR A 39 -13.07 -9.48 19.73
N PHE A 40 -12.63 -8.40 19.07
CA PHE A 40 -11.33 -7.78 19.33
C PHE A 40 -11.32 -6.84 20.53
N ASP A 41 -12.46 -6.36 20.98
CA ASP A 41 -12.59 -5.43 22.09
C ASP A 41 -12.73 -6.16 23.44
N ASN A 42 -11.96 -7.24 23.58
CA ASN A 42 -11.98 -8.14 24.75
C ASN A 42 -10.86 -7.86 25.76
N LYS A 43 -10.03 -6.84 25.50
CA LYS A 43 -8.87 -6.49 26.35
C LYS A 43 -9.18 -5.44 27.41
N LEU A 44 -10.36 -4.82 27.35
CA LEU A 44 -10.78 -3.87 28.36
C LEU A 44 -11.08 -4.61 29.66
N LYS A 45 -10.20 -4.45 30.65
CA LYS A 45 -10.46 -4.93 32.00
C LYS A 45 -11.51 -4.01 32.63
N LEU A 46 -12.65 -4.57 33.01
CA LEU A 46 -13.71 -3.88 33.73
C LEU A 46 -13.33 -3.82 35.21
N ASP A 47 -12.26 -3.09 35.53
CA ASP A 47 -12.00 -2.73 36.91
C ASP A 47 -12.79 -1.43 37.23
N ASN A 48 -13.41 -1.40 38.40
CA ASN A 48 -14.60 -0.59 38.66
C ASN A 48 -14.29 0.74 39.37
N THR A 49 -13.03 1.15 39.40
CA THR A 49 -12.65 2.38 40.09
C THR A 49 -13.24 3.62 39.40
N PRO A 50 -13.59 4.69 40.14
CA PRO A 50 -14.09 5.93 39.54
C PRO A 50 -13.13 6.52 38.50
N LEU A 51 -11.83 6.37 38.71
CA LEU A 51 -10.78 6.82 37.78
C LEU A 51 -10.79 6.04 36.46
N GLU A 52 -10.86 4.70 36.53
CA GLU A 52 -10.91 3.87 35.32
C GLU A 52 -12.17 4.09 34.52
N LYS A 53 -13.32 4.29 35.17
CA LYS A 53 -14.57 4.66 34.48
C LYS A 53 -14.42 5.94 33.65
N LYS A 54 -13.68 6.94 34.15
CA LYS A 54 -13.37 8.16 33.37
C LYS A 54 -12.43 7.87 32.19
N LYS A 55 -11.39 7.06 32.38
CA LYS A 55 -10.51 6.62 31.28
C LYS A 55 -11.27 5.82 30.21
N ILE A 56 -12.21 4.96 30.63
CA ILE A 56 -13.11 4.21 29.74
C ILE A 56 -13.97 5.19 28.92
N ALA A 57 -14.57 6.19 29.56
CA ALA A 57 -15.34 7.21 28.86
C ALA A 57 -14.49 7.95 27.80
N ASN A 58 -13.22 8.23 28.07
CA ASN A 58 -12.31 8.86 27.10
C ASN A 58 -12.04 7.96 25.89
N VAL A 59 -11.76 6.66 26.10
CA VAL A 59 -11.54 5.74 24.97
C VAL A 59 -12.84 5.47 24.19
N ASP A 60 -14.01 5.55 24.82
CA ASP A 60 -15.29 5.51 24.12
C ASP A 60 -15.46 6.71 23.18
N LYS A 61 -15.05 7.89 23.65
CA LYS A 61 -15.00 9.09 22.80
C LYS A 61 -14.01 8.95 21.64
N PHE A 62 -12.85 8.34 21.85
CA PHE A 62 -11.91 8.06 20.75
C PHE A 62 -12.55 7.18 19.67
N VAL A 63 -13.30 6.14 20.05
CA VAL A 63 -14.04 5.29 19.11
C VAL A 63 -15.13 6.09 18.39
N GLU A 64 -15.92 6.89 19.12
CA GLU A 64 -16.98 7.72 18.56
C GLU A 64 -16.43 8.70 17.49
N TRP A 65 -15.37 9.43 17.83
CA TRP A 65 -14.76 10.42 16.95
C TRP A 65 -14.15 9.78 15.71
N MET A 66 -13.48 8.64 15.87
CA MET A 66 -12.90 7.90 14.75
C MET A 66 -13.98 7.38 13.80
N LYS A 67 -15.05 6.75 14.33
CA LYS A 67 -16.16 6.24 13.52
C LYS A 67 -16.90 7.34 12.74
N LYS A 68 -16.97 8.55 13.30
CA LYS A 68 -17.54 9.73 12.59
C LYS A 68 -16.61 10.27 11.51
N SER A 69 -15.29 10.12 11.68
CA SER A 69 -14.29 10.73 10.79
C SER A 69 -13.79 9.79 9.69
N TYR A 70 -13.97 8.49 9.88
CA TYR A 70 -13.50 7.43 9.00
C TYR A 70 -14.54 6.31 8.87
N THR A 71 -14.93 6.03 7.64
CA THR A 71 -15.68 4.82 7.27
C THR A 71 -14.81 3.97 6.36
N PRO A 72 -14.37 2.77 6.79
CA PRO A 72 -13.54 1.88 5.99
C PRO A 72 -14.08 1.60 4.58
N VAL A 73 -13.20 1.76 3.60
CA VAL A 73 -13.41 1.45 2.18
C VAL A 73 -12.45 0.33 1.79
N GLY A 74 -12.91 -0.68 1.05
CA GLY A 74 -12.07 -1.81 0.65
C GLY A 74 -11.51 -2.66 1.79
N GLY A 75 -11.94 -2.44 3.02
CA GLY A 75 -11.58 -3.23 4.18
C GLY A 75 -12.58 -3.05 5.32
N LEU A 76 -12.46 -3.88 6.33
CA LEU A 76 -13.34 -3.89 7.50
C LEU A 76 -12.62 -3.27 8.70
N GLY A 77 -13.23 -2.28 9.35
CA GLY A 77 -12.66 -1.64 10.53
C GLY A 77 -12.96 -2.40 11.82
N THR A 78 -11.97 -2.59 12.69
CA THR A 78 -12.17 -3.06 14.07
C THR A 78 -11.41 -2.19 15.06
N PHE A 79 -11.71 -2.34 16.35
CA PHE A 79 -10.99 -1.63 17.40
C PHE A 79 -10.87 -2.46 18.68
N THR A 80 -9.88 -2.10 19.49
CA THR A 80 -9.65 -2.63 20.83
C THR A 80 -9.30 -1.48 21.76
N ARG A 81 -10.03 -1.36 22.87
CA ARG A 81 -9.80 -0.36 23.91
C ARG A 81 -8.84 -0.91 24.97
N TYR A 82 -7.96 -0.04 25.47
CA TYR A 82 -7.02 -0.34 26.53
C TYR A 82 -7.00 0.78 27.57
N VAL A 83 -7.05 0.38 28.84
CA VAL A 83 -6.85 1.27 29.99
C VAL A 83 -5.75 0.68 30.85
N ASN A 84 -4.68 1.45 31.05
CA ASN A 84 -3.54 1.11 31.89
C ASN A 84 -3.36 2.16 32.98
N LYS A 85 -2.45 1.88 33.92
CA LYS A 85 -2.11 2.79 35.01
C LYS A 85 -1.71 4.18 34.51
N ASN A 86 -0.77 4.26 33.57
CA ASN A 86 -0.17 5.54 33.13
C ASN A 86 -0.68 6.03 31.76
N ASN A 87 -1.55 5.27 31.09
CA ASN A 87 -2.02 5.60 29.74
C ASN A 87 -3.34 4.89 29.43
N TYR A 88 -4.01 5.33 28.37
CA TYR A 88 -5.14 4.65 27.78
C TYR A 88 -5.12 4.89 26.27
N LYS A 89 -5.68 3.97 25.49
CA LYS A 89 -5.62 4.04 24.03
C LYS A 89 -6.75 3.26 23.37
N VAL A 90 -6.94 3.54 22.10
CA VAL A 90 -7.68 2.68 21.19
C VAL A 90 -6.74 2.26 20.06
N LEU A 91 -6.58 0.94 19.89
CA LEU A 91 -6.00 0.36 18.69
C LEU A 91 -7.13 0.16 17.70
N PHE A 92 -7.03 0.76 16.54
CA PHE A 92 -7.91 0.49 15.41
C PHE A 92 -7.14 -0.34 14.38
N LEU A 93 -7.86 -1.17 13.65
CA LEU A 93 -7.34 -2.00 12.58
C LEU A 93 -8.25 -1.85 11.38
N VAL A 94 -7.68 -1.77 10.17
CA VAL A 94 -8.41 -2.02 8.93
C VAL A 94 -7.93 -3.35 8.36
N TRP A 95 -8.88 -4.25 8.11
CA TRP A 95 -8.62 -5.61 7.67
C TRP A 95 -8.95 -5.80 6.20
N ASN A 96 -8.18 -6.65 5.52
CA ASN A 96 -8.61 -7.20 4.25
C ASN A 96 -9.86 -8.07 4.44
N VAL A 97 -10.64 -8.17 3.37
CA VAL A 97 -11.88 -8.95 3.31
C VAL A 97 -11.97 -9.66 1.97
N SER A 98 -12.81 -10.70 1.92
CA SER A 98 -13.09 -11.45 0.70
C SER A 98 -14.52 -12.01 0.73
N PHE A 99 -15.10 -12.23 -0.44
CA PHE A 99 -16.37 -12.94 -0.64
C PHE A 99 -16.21 -14.47 -0.63
N GLU A 100 -15.01 -15.01 -0.41
CA GLU A 100 -14.83 -16.43 -0.11
C GLU A 100 -15.57 -16.83 1.17
N LYS A 101 -16.10 -18.06 1.21
CA LYS A 101 -17.08 -18.48 2.22
C LYS A 101 -16.50 -18.47 3.64
N GLU A 102 -15.22 -18.77 3.83
CA GLU A 102 -14.57 -18.68 5.14
C GLU A 102 -14.59 -17.27 5.74
N TRP A 103 -14.49 -16.24 4.89
CA TRP A 103 -14.42 -14.84 5.28
C TRP A 103 -15.79 -14.15 5.35
N LEU A 104 -16.86 -14.92 5.18
CA LEU A 104 -18.24 -14.46 5.35
C LEU A 104 -18.89 -15.11 6.57
N ASP A 105 -19.73 -14.37 7.28
CA ASP A 105 -20.64 -14.93 8.27
C ASP A 105 -21.85 -15.62 7.60
N ALA A 106 -22.68 -16.29 8.40
CA ALA A 106 -23.86 -16.99 7.89
C ALA A 106 -24.89 -16.07 7.19
N LYS A 107 -24.78 -14.75 7.37
CA LYS A 107 -25.61 -13.71 6.74
C LYS A 107 -24.93 -13.09 5.52
N GLY A 108 -23.72 -13.52 5.18
CA GLY A 108 -22.94 -12.97 4.08
C GLY A 108 -22.20 -11.67 4.40
N HIS A 109 -22.05 -11.29 5.67
CA HIS A 109 -21.21 -10.15 6.05
C HIS A 109 -19.75 -10.56 6.15
N PHE A 110 -18.85 -9.63 5.83
CA PHE A 110 -17.42 -9.85 5.98
C PHE A 110 -17.01 -10.10 7.44
N LYS A 111 -16.05 -11.01 7.57
CA LYS A 111 -15.18 -11.19 8.72
C LYS A 111 -13.77 -10.75 8.33
N PRO A 112 -12.95 -10.32 9.29
CA PRO A 112 -11.53 -10.11 9.04
C PRO A 112 -10.82 -11.35 8.50
N ILE A 113 -9.92 -11.15 7.54
CA ILE A 113 -8.93 -12.15 7.15
C ILE A 113 -7.80 -12.13 8.18
N ASP A 114 -7.47 -13.29 8.75
CA ASP A 114 -6.47 -13.37 9.81
C ASP A 114 -5.10 -12.83 9.33
N GLU A 115 -4.41 -12.13 10.22
CA GLU A 115 -3.09 -11.50 9.99
C GLU A 115 -3.00 -10.41 8.89
N GLU A 116 -4.08 -10.17 8.13
CA GLU A 116 -4.12 -9.15 7.08
C GLU A 116 -4.76 -7.85 7.57
N ASN A 117 -4.06 -7.13 8.45
CA ASN A 117 -4.49 -5.84 8.97
C ASN A 117 -3.43 -4.76 8.95
N THR A 118 -3.90 -3.52 8.90
CA THR A 118 -3.08 -2.33 9.12
C THR A 118 -3.52 -1.59 10.38
N PRO A 119 -2.62 -1.41 11.37
CA PRO A 119 -2.96 -0.76 12.63
C PRO A 119 -2.84 0.77 12.56
N PHE A 120 -3.73 1.45 13.27
CA PHE A 120 -3.62 2.89 13.59
C PHE A 120 -4.23 3.15 14.97
N ARG A 121 -3.89 4.27 15.62
CA ARG A 121 -4.14 4.44 17.06
C ARG A 121 -4.47 5.87 17.44
N ILE A 122 -5.31 6.02 18.46
CA ILE A 122 -5.39 7.24 19.28
C ILE A 122 -4.95 6.84 20.69
N ASN A 123 -3.94 7.53 21.21
CA ASN A 123 -3.34 7.22 22.49
C ASN A 123 -3.30 8.45 23.40
N ALA A 124 -3.55 8.26 24.69
CA ALA A 124 -3.22 9.23 25.73
C ALA A 124 -1.95 8.81 26.46
N ASN A 125 -1.00 9.73 26.63
CA ASN A 125 0.25 9.51 27.37
C ASN A 125 1.15 8.37 26.83
N ILE A 126 1.06 8.05 25.53
CA ILE A 126 1.94 7.10 24.85
C ILE A 126 2.78 7.87 23.84
N ILE A 127 4.03 7.43 23.66
CA ILE A 127 4.98 8.02 22.71
C ILE A 127 5.21 6.98 21.60
N PRO A 128 4.46 7.05 20.48
CA PRO A 128 4.63 6.13 19.35
C PRO A 128 6.06 6.16 18.81
N ALA A 129 6.51 5.01 18.31
CA ALA A 129 7.85 4.82 17.72
C ALA A 129 9.00 5.35 18.63
N SER A 130 8.86 5.18 19.95
CA SER A 130 9.92 5.46 20.93
C SER A 130 10.32 4.18 21.64
N TYR A 131 11.56 4.13 22.15
CA TYR A 131 12.08 2.93 22.78
C TYR A 131 12.61 3.23 24.18
N PRO A 132 12.14 2.52 25.20
CA PRO A 132 12.62 2.71 26.57
C PRO A 132 14.12 2.43 26.68
N VAL A 133 14.84 3.30 27.39
CA VAL A 133 16.19 3.01 27.88
C VAL A 133 16.06 2.21 29.17
N THR A 134 15.75 0.93 29.02
CA THR A 134 15.24 0.07 30.12
C THR A 134 16.15 0.04 31.35
N PHE A 135 17.47 0.07 31.16
CA PHE A 135 18.41 0.02 32.27
C PHE A 135 18.46 1.30 33.10
N LEU A 136 18.05 2.45 32.55
CA LEU A 136 17.95 3.74 33.26
C LEU A 136 16.62 3.91 33.99
N ASN A 137 15.53 3.36 33.43
CA ASN A 137 14.17 3.57 33.91
C ASN A 137 13.95 3.13 35.36
N THR A 138 13.18 3.93 36.10
CA THR A 138 12.73 3.68 37.47
C THR A 138 11.22 3.96 37.57
N PRO A 139 10.57 3.67 38.71
CA PRO A 139 9.18 4.08 38.92
C PRO A 139 8.95 5.60 38.79
N ASP A 140 9.98 6.40 39.05
CA ASP A 140 9.89 7.87 39.12
C ASP A 140 10.49 8.59 37.91
N GLN A 141 11.16 7.87 37.00
CA GLN A 141 11.78 8.44 35.80
C GLN A 141 11.68 7.49 34.61
N PHE A 142 11.36 8.07 33.46
CA PHE A 142 11.24 7.32 32.21
C PHE A 142 12.11 7.95 31.13
N PHE A 143 13.21 7.27 30.80
CA PHE A 143 14.11 7.56 29.70
C PHE A 143 13.72 6.76 28.46
N PHE A 144 13.79 7.41 27.31
CA PHE A 144 13.52 6.79 26.03
C PHE A 144 14.38 7.42 24.94
N THR A 145 14.66 6.63 23.91
CA THR A 145 15.13 7.13 22.64
C THR A 145 13.95 7.43 21.73
N TRP A 146 14.10 8.43 20.87
CA TRP A 146 13.07 8.75 19.89
C TRP A 146 13.71 9.02 18.52
N PRO A 147 13.58 8.10 17.55
CA PRO A 147 14.21 8.27 16.24
C PRO A 147 13.75 9.56 15.56
N PRO A 148 14.65 10.25 14.84
CA PRO A 148 14.37 11.51 14.17
C PRO A 148 13.41 11.32 13.00
N ASP A 149 12.91 12.44 12.47
CA ASP A 149 12.12 12.43 11.24
C ASP A 149 12.90 11.82 10.06
N GLY A 150 12.20 11.01 9.26
CA GLY A 150 12.76 10.25 8.14
C GLY A 150 13.46 8.96 8.54
N TYR A 151 13.47 8.59 9.83
CA TYR A 151 13.92 7.25 10.25
C TYR A 151 13.06 6.16 9.60
N GLY A 152 13.71 5.10 9.11
CA GLY A 152 13.06 4.07 8.28
C GLY A 152 12.92 4.45 6.80
N GLY A 153 13.55 5.55 6.35
CA GLY A 153 13.49 6.10 4.99
C GLY A 153 14.13 5.28 3.87
N ALA A 154 14.29 3.95 4.03
CA ALA A 154 14.50 3.05 2.91
C ALA A 154 13.25 2.91 2.05
N ASP A 155 12.07 3.25 2.58
CA ASP A 155 10.85 3.42 1.80
C ASP A 155 10.97 4.68 0.91
N PRO A 156 11.04 4.53 -0.42
CA PRO A 156 11.12 5.68 -1.32
C PRO A 156 9.93 6.62 -1.17
N ASN A 157 8.78 6.14 -0.69
CA ASN A 157 7.59 6.97 -0.45
C ASN A 157 7.75 7.90 0.77
N LYS A 158 8.67 7.60 1.69
CA LYS A 158 8.96 8.44 2.88
C LYS A 158 10.15 9.38 2.65
N LYS A 159 10.90 9.21 1.56
CA LYS A 159 12.12 9.97 1.28
C LYS A 159 11.73 11.41 0.90
N ASN A 160 12.07 12.38 1.75
CA ASN A 160 11.78 13.82 1.63
C ASN A 160 10.36 14.28 2.02
N MET A 161 9.63 13.50 2.82
CA MET A 161 8.31 13.94 3.25
C MET A 161 8.39 15.16 4.18
N ASP A 162 7.56 16.16 3.89
CA ASP A 162 7.32 17.33 4.74
C ASP A 162 6.38 16.95 5.90
N PRO A 163 6.74 17.22 7.17
CA PRO A 163 5.86 16.99 8.31
C PRO A 163 4.53 17.78 8.22
N ARG A 164 4.44 18.78 7.34
CA ARG A 164 3.20 19.51 7.01
C ARG A 164 2.33 18.72 6.02
N ILE A 165 1.98 17.48 6.35
CA ILE A 165 1.22 16.57 5.47
C ILE A 165 -0.19 17.08 5.10
N HIS A 166 -0.83 17.90 5.94
CA HIS A 166 -2.13 18.53 5.65
C HIS A 166 -2.41 19.73 6.59
N PRO A 167 -3.14 20.79 6.16
CA PRO A 167 -3.49 21.94 7.00
C PRO A 167 -4.31 21.61 8.27
N ASN A 168 -4.99 20.47 8.29
CA ASN A 168 -5.72 20.02 9.49
C ASN A 168 -4.76 19.61 10.62
N VAL A 169 -3.54 19.17 10.30
CA VAL A 169 -2.57 18.64 11.28
C VAL A 169 -1.32 19.49 11.47
N TYR A 170 -0.92 20.27 10.46
CA TYR A 170 0.34 21.04 10.42
C TYR A 170 0.57 22.04 11.58
N LYS A 171 -0.47 22.39 12.33
CA LYS A 171 -0.47 23.33 13.45
C LYS A 171 -0.14 22.64 14.76
N TYR A 172 -0.19 21.32 14.76
CA TYR A 172 0.18 20.44 15.85
C TYR A 172 1.56 19.85 15.60
N ILE A 173 2.21 19.38 16.65
CA ILE A 173 3.48 18.66 16.55
C ILE A 173 3.24 17.40 15.70
N THR A 174 3.89 17.32 14.54
CA THR A 174 3.84 16.14 13.67
C THR A 174 5.24 15.54 13.58
N HIS A 175 5.34 14.25 13.89
CA HIS A 175 6.57 13.48 13.87
C HIS A 175 6.42 12.33 12.87
N ILE A 176 7.41 12.16 11.99
CA ILE A 176 7.36 11.18 10.90
C ILE A 176 8.62 10.31 10.94
N ASN A 177 8.51 9.17 11.61
CA ASN A 177 9.56 8.16 11.66
C ASN A 177 9.02 6.81 11.13
N GLU A 178 8.90 5.81 12.00
CA GLU A 178 8.24 4.55 11.65
C GLU A 178 6.77 4.78 11.29
N ASP A 179 6.11 5.64 12.07
CA ASP A 179 4.72 6.07 11.88
C ASP A 179 4.66 7.57 11.56
N VAL A 180 3.55 8.01 10.96
CA VAL A 180 3.11 9.41 11.05
C VAL A 180 2.39 9.57 12.38
N THR A 181 2.84 10.51 13.21
CA THR A 181 2.22 10.79 14.51
C THR A 181 1.91 12.26 14.69
N VAL A 182 0.65 12.58 14.99
CA VAL A 182 0.19 13.92 15.35
C VAL A 182 -0.01 13.98 16.87
N PHE A 183 0.71 14.88 17.54
CA PHE A 183 0.61 15.09 18.99
C PHE A 183 -0.20 16.34 19.32
N LEU A 184 -1.15 16.18 20.24
CA LEU A 184 -1.90 17.26 20.87
C LEU A 184 -1.42 17.37 22.31
N ALA A 185 -0.85 18.51 22.68
CA ALA A 185 -0.35 18.77 24.02
C ALA A 185 -0.57 20.25 24.38
N PRO A 186 -0.75 20.61 25.66
CA PRO A 186 -0.93 21.99 26.08
C PRO A 186 0.14 22.92 25.48
N ASN A 187 -0.29 24.04 24.92
CA ASN A 187 0.58 25.03 24.26
C ASN A 187 1.43 24.47 23.11
N ASN A 188 0.97 23.35 22.51
CA ASN A 188 1.68 22.63 21.46
C ASN A 188 3.13 22.28 21.84
N LYS A 189 3.34 21.88 23.10
CA LYS A 189 4.66 21.49 23.63
C LYS A 189 4.57 20.20 24.42
N LEU A 190 5.32 19.19 24.00
CA LEU A 190 5.44 17.94 24.72
C LEU A 190 6.26 18.12 26.01
N PRO A 191 5.93 17.41 27.10
CA PRO A 191 6.67 17.48 28.36
C PRO A 191 7.98 16.66 28.33
N PHE A 192 8.59 16.51 27.15
CA PHE A 192 9.77 15.68 26.95
C PHE A 192 11.01 16.52 27.19
N ILE A 193 11.88 16.06 28.08
CA ILE A 193 13.08 16.77 28.47
C ILE A 193 14.27 16.13 27.73
N PRO A 194 14.96 16.86 26.84
CA PRO A 194 16.21 16.36 26.25
C PRO A 194 17.21 16.01 27.34
N VAL A 195 17.80 14.83 27.25
CA VAL A 195 18.83 14.38 28.18
C VAL A 195 20.17 14.85 27.64
N THR A 196 21.01 15.45 28.48
CA THR A 196 22.37 15.84 28.07
C THR A 196 23.33 14.66 28.14
N ILE A 197 24.49 14.75 27.49
CA ILE A 197 25.55 13.73 27.59
C ILE A 197 25.95 13.48 29.05
N GLY A 198 26.10 14.57 29.83
CA GLY A 198 26.46 14.50 31.25
C GLY A 198 25.39 13.84 32.10
N ASP A 199 24.12 14.17 31.88
CA ASP A 199 22.99 13.51 32.52
C ASP A 199 22.98 12.01 32.16
N TYR A 200 23.07 11.65 30.87
CA TYR A 200 23.04 10.26 30.43
C TYR A 200 24.13 9.41 31.10
N LEU A 201 25.36 9.92 31.18
CA LEU A 201 26.48 9.22 31.81
C LEU A 201 26.30 9.11 33.33
N ARG A 202 25.79 10.17 34.00
CA ARG A 202 25.48 10.15 35.44
C ARG A 202 24.40 9.13 35.77
N GLU A 203 23.30 9.12 35.03
CA GLU A 203 22.21 8.16 35.26
C GLU A 203 22.64 6.73 34.92
N SER A 204 23.48 6.55 33.88
CA SER A 204 24.07 5.25 33.57
C SER A 204 24.91 4.72 34.73
N GLU A 205 25.78 5.55 35.29
CA GLU A 205 26.60 5.20 36.46
C GLU A 205 25.73 4.85 37.68
N GLY A 206 24.73 5.69 38.00
CA GLY A 206 23.79 5.46 39.10
C GLY A 206 22.92 4.21 38.91
N SER A 207 22.72 3.75 37.68
CA SER A 207 21.94 2.55 37.39
C SER A 207 22.70 1.24 37.58
N LEU A 208 24.04 1.27 37.62
CA LEU A 208 24.87 0.07 37.58
C LEU A 208 24.62 -0.85 38.78
N ASP A 209 24.54 -0.30 39.99
CA ASP A 209 24.37 -1.11 41.20
C ASP A 209 23.02 -1.84 41.21
N ARG A 210 21.93 -1.15 40.83
CA ARG A 210 20.61 -1.77 40.68
C ARG A 210 20.64 -2.90 39.65
N ASN A 211 21.22 -2.65 38.48
CA ASN A 211 21.30 -3.67 37.44
C ASN A 211 22.18 -4.85 37.86
N PHE A 212 23.26 -4.60 38.61
CA PHE A 212 24.10 -5.66 39.17
C PHE A 212 23.34 -6.52 40.18
N GLN A 213 22.52 -5.92 41.06
CA GLN A 213 21.65 -6.70 41.96
C GLN A 213 20.63 -7.55 41.21
N ASN A 214 20.03 -7.02 40.14
CA ASN A 214 19.10 -7.79 39.30
C ASN A 214 19.78 -9.01 38.65
N GLU A 215 21.02 -8.86 38.17
CA GLU A 215 21.82 -9.98 37.66
C GLU A 215 22.19 -10.98 38.77
N LYS A 216 22.46 -10.48 39.99
CA LYS A 216 22.72 -11.33 41.15
C LYS A 216 21.53 -12.23 41.48
N GLU A 217 20.32 -11.67 41.46
CA GLU A 217 19.08 -12.43 41.65
C GLU A 217 18.84 -13.46 40.54
N LYS A 218 19.12 -13.13 39.28
CA LYS A 218 19.01 -14.08 38.16
C LYS A 218 19.96 -15.26 38.33
N ILE A 219 21.22 -15.01 38.69
CA ILE A 219 22.23 -16.05 38.93
C ILE A 219 21.78 -16.97 40.07
N ASN A 220 21.28 -16.42 41.18
CA ASN A 220 20.74 -17.20 42.30
C ASN A 220 19.59 -18.12 41.89
N LYS A 221 18.76 -17.71 40.92
CA LYS A 221 17.64 -18.53 40.41
C LYS A 221 18.09 -19.58 39.39
N GLN A 222 19.12 -19.27 38.60
CA GLN A 222 19.58 -20.12 37.51
C GLN A 222 20.49 -21.26 37.98
N TRP A 223 21.32 -21.01 39.01
CA TRP A 223 22.33 -21.97 39.48
C TRP A 223 22.05 -22.36 40.92
N SER A 224 21.89 -23.65 41.18
CA SER A 224 21.60 -24.19 42.52
C SER A 224 22.86 -24.38 43.36
N ASP A 225 24.01 -24.66 42.75
CA ASP A 225 25.26 -24.88 43.45
C ASP A 225 26.00 -23.57 43.79
N ILE A 226 26.76 -23.58 44.88
CA ILE A 226 27.43 -22.37 45.41
C ILE A 226 28.58 -21.93 44.49
N LYS A 227 29.38 -22.89 43.98
CA LYS A 227 30.60 -22.60 43.22
C LYS A 227 30.30 -21.94 41.88
N SER A 228 29.28 -22.41 41.16
CA SER A 228 28.84 -21.81 39.92
C SER A 228 28.26 -20.41 40.13
N ARG A 229 27.54 -20.18 41.24
CA ARG A 229 27.06 -18.84 41.61
C ARG A 229 28.22 -17.88 41.88
N GLU A 230 29.22 -18.30 42.65
CA GLU A 230 30.41 -17.48 42.95
C GLU A 230 31.21 -17.13 41.69
N ASN A 231 31.40 -18.10 40.79
CA ASN A 231 32.06 -17.87 39.51
C ASN A 231 31.26 -16.88 38.63
N ALA A 232 29.94 -17.08 38.52
CA ALA A 232 29.07 -16.19 37.75
C ALA A 232 29.02 -14.78 38.35
N TYR A 233 29.01 -14.65 39.69
CA TYR A 233 29.11 -13.35 40.36
C TYR A 233 30.43 -12.64 40.08
N THR A 234 31.55 -13.35 40.17
CA THR A 234 32.87 -12.78 39.88
C THR A 234 32.93 -12.30 38.44
N TYR A 235 32.42 -13.10 37.50
CA TYR A 235 32.35 -12.71 36.09
C TYR A 235 31.50 -11.44 35.90
N LYS A 236 30.31 -11.38 36.49
CA LYS A 236 29.43 -10.20 36.40
C LYS A 236 30.01 -8.98 37.10
N GLN A 237 30.65 -9.14 38.26
CA GLN A 237 31.33 -8.06 38.96
C GLN A 237 32.38 -7.40 38.05
N ASN A 238 33.27 -8.22 37.47
CA ASN A 238 34.28 -7.75 36.51
C ASN A 238 33.68 -7.11 35.25
N GLU A 239 32.49 -7.54 34.82
CA GLU A 239 31.75 -6.91 33.73
C GLU A 239 31.25 -5.51 34.12
N PHE A 240 30.65 -5.36 35.29
CA PHE A 240 30.16 -4.07 35.79
C PHE A 240 31.28 -3.09 36.13
N ASP A 241 32.43 -3.57 36.60
CA ASP A 241 33.62 -2.74 36.80
C ASP A 241 34.16 -2.18 35.47
N ARG A 242 34.10 -2.98 34.39
CA ARG A 242 34.39 -2.49 33.04
C ARG A 242 33.39 -1.44 32.58
N TYR A 243 32.10 -1.59 32.90
CA TYR A 243 31.09 -0.56 32.59
C TYR A 243 31.36 0.75 33.34
N ARG A 244 31.73 0.69 34.63
CA ARG A 244 32.15 1.89 35.40
C ARG A 244 33.33 2.58 34.73
N ALA A 245 34.36 1.83 34.37
CA ALA A 245 35.55 2.37 33.70
C ALA A 245 35.21 3.00 32.33
N ALA A 246 34.35 2.36 31.53
CA ALA A 246 33.90 2.90 30.24
C ALA A 246 33.11 4.20 30.40
N ILE A 247 32.20 4.29 31.37
CA ILE A 247 31.45 5.52 31.66
C ILE A 247 32.41 6.66 32.06
N ALA A 248 33.39 6.39 32.94
CA ALA A 248 34.40 7.38 33.33
C ALA A 248 35.23 7.85 32.12
N LYS A 249 35.66 6.92 31.26
CA LYS A 249 36.37 7.22 30.00
C LYS A 249 35.56 8.16 29.11
N TRP A 250 34.27 7.87 28.89
CA TRP A 250 33.42 8.72 28.05
C TRP A 250 33.10 10.06 28.70
N ARG A 251 32.94 10.11 30.02
CA ARG A 251 32.78 11.36 30.77
C ARG A 251 33.98 12.29 30.56
N GLU A 252 35.20 11.76 30.61
CA GLU A 252 36.42 12.53 30.33
C GLU A 252 36.52 12.96 28.86
N LYS A 253 36.26 12.05 27.92
CA LYS A 253 36.29 12.36 26.47
C LYS A 253 35.33 13.51 26.10
N TYR A 254 34.13 13.52 26.70
CA TYR A 254 33.09 14.50 26.42
C TYR A 254 32.99 15.62 27.47
N LYS A 255 34.01 15.84 28.31
CA LYS A 255 33.97 16.81 29.42
C LYS A 255 33.56 18.24 29.01
N ASN A 256 33.95 18.66 27.81
CA ASN A 256 33.62 19.97 27.25
C ASN A 256 32.26 20.03 26.53
N LYS A 257 31.55 18.89 26.45
CA LYS A 257 30.30 18.68 25.73
C LYS A 257 29.21 18.07 26.60
N LEU A 258 29.42 17.96 27.92
CA LEU A 258 28.47 17.30 28.83
C LEU A 258 27.09 17.96 28.85
N ASN A 259 26.98 19.23 28.46
CA ASN A 259 25.71 19.96 28.37
C ASN A 259 25.02 19.84 27.00
N GLU A 260 25.67 19.22 26.01
CA GLU A 260 25.05 18.97 24.70
C GLU A 260 23.99 17.85 24.82
N PRO A 261 22.92 17.87 24.00
CA PRO A 261 21.94 16.79 23.95
C PRO A 261 22.59 15.44 23.64
N ALA A 262 22.19 14.41 24.36
CA ALA A 262 22.62 13.05 24.12
C ALA A 262 21.93 12.48 22.87
N VAL A 263 22.73 12.07 21.90
CA VAL A 263 22.32 11.31 20.73
C VAL A 263 23.16 10.04 20.71
N ILE A 264 22.50 8.88 20.73
CA ILE A 264 23.18 7.58 20.83
C ILE A 264 23.01 6.75 19.56
N ARG A 265 23.89 5.75 19.40
CA ARG A 265 23.93 4.87 18.21
C ARG A 265 22.89 3.75 18.20
N HIS A 266 22.28 3.44 19.33
CA HIS A 266 21.40 2.28 19.44
C HIS A 266 19.98 2.68 19.81
N MET A 267 19.02 2.16 19.05
CA MET A 267 17.60 2.41 19.22
C MET A 267 17.09 1.88 20.56
N GLN A 268 17.47 0.65 20.91
CA GLN A 268 17.11 -0.02 22.16
C GLN A 268 18.37 -0.23 23.01
N PRO A 269 18.88 0.83 23.65
CA PRO A 269 20.15 0.74 24.37
C PRO A 269 20.05 -0.15 25.61
N THR A 270 21.00 -1.08 25.73
CA THR A 270 21.31 -1.85 26.94
C THR A 270 22.67 -1.42 27.50
N ILE A 271 22.95 -1.67 28.78
CA ILE A 271 24.27 -1.39 29.39
C ILE A 271 25.39 -1.99 28.54
N ILE A 272 25.23 -3.23 28.11
CA ILE A 272 26.20 -3.96 27.26
C ILE A 272 26.42 -3.21 25.95
N SER A 273 25.33 -2.87 25.25
CA SER A 273 25.42 -2.21 23.95
C SER A 273 26.07 -0.83 24.00
N GLN A 274 26.03 -0.16 25.16
CA GLN A 274 26.55 1.20 25.33
C GLN A 274 27.98 1.23 25.90
N PHE A 275 28.35 0.24 26.72
CA PHE A 275 29.56 0.33 27.54
C PHE A 275 30.45 -0.92 27.48
N PHE A 276 30.15 -1.90 26.62
CA PHE A 276 31.03 -3.04 26.41
C PHE A 276 32.21 -2.68 25.51
N GLY A 277 33.43 -2.93 26.00
CA GLY A 277 34.66 -2.66 25.25
C GLY A 277 34.89 -1.17 24.99
N ASP A 278 35.33 -0.82 23.79
CA ASP A 278 35.64 0.56 23.38
C ASP A 278 34.52 1.25 22.59
N ILE A 279 33.27 0.79 22.73
CA ILE A 279 32.11 1.39 22.06
C ILE A 279 31.87 2.79 22.63
N ASP A 280 32.03 3.81 21.78
CA ASP A 280 31.61 5.17 22.08
C ASP A 280 30.11 5.32 21.78
N PRO A 281 29.25 5.49 22.80
CA PRO A 281 27.81 5.54 22.60
C PRO A 281 27.36 6.77 21.80
N PHE A 282 28.16 7.84 21.74
CA PHE A 282 27.82 9.11 21.11
C PHE A 282 28.47 9.33 19.73
N ALA A 283 29.32 8.40 19.27
CA ALA A 283 30.02 8.52 18.00
C ALA A 283 29.14 8.07 16.81
N ILE A 284 28.38 8.98 16.21
CA ILE A 284 27.53 8.69 15.04
C ILE A 284 28.33 8.89 13.73
N SER A 285 28.42 7.86 12.90
CA SER A 285 29.04 7.90 11.57
C SER A 285 28.20 8.69 10.55
N GLU A 286 28.82 9.17 9.47
CA GLU A 286 28.10 9.87 8.40
C GLU A 286 27.06 8.98 7.69
N ASN A 287 27.34 7.68 7.58
CA ASN A 287 26.38 6.73 7.03
C ASN A 287 25.14 6.57 7.95
N GLU A 288 25.35 6.44 9.26
CA GLU A 288 24.25 6.41 10.24
C GLU A 288 23.43 7.72 10.18
N LYS A 289 24.08 8.89 10.03
CA LYS A 289 23.37 10.17 9.84
C LYS A 289 22.55 10.21 8.55
N ALA A 290 23.12 9.75 7.44
CA ALA A 290 22.45 9.71 6.14
C ALA A 290 21.20 8.82 6.16
N MET A 291 21.27 7.68 6.87
CA MET A 291 20.15 6.75 7.04
C MET A 291 19.25 7.09 8.24
N LYS A 292 19.48 8.23 8.91
CA LYS A 292 18.74 8.67 10.10
C LYS A 292 18.82 7.69 11.29
N GLN A 293 19.82 6.81 11.32
CA GLN A 293 20.06 5.82 12.38
C GLN A 293 20.86 6.41 13.55
N TYR A 294 20.30 7.45 14.18
CA TYR A 294 20.83 8.05 15.39
C TYR A 294 19.66 8.43 16.28
N TYR A 295 19.83 8.31 17.59
CA TYR A 295 18.70 8.26 18.50
C TYR A 295 18.86 9.29 19.63
N PRO A 296 18.24 10.47 19.50
CA PRO A 296 18.14 11.43 20.60
C PRO A 296 17.51 10.80 21.83
N VAL A 297 18.03 11.15 23.01
CA VAL A 297 17.56 10.63 24.30
C VAL A 297 16.74 11.70 25.03
N PHE A 298 15.56 11.31 25.50
CA PHE A 298 14.65 12.15 26.26
C PHE A 298 14.26 11.48 27.58
N LYS A 299 13.76 12.28 28.52
CA LYS A 299 13.17 11.80 29.77
C LYS A 299 11.84 12.47 30.10
N LEU A 300 11.01 11.77 30.88
CA LEU A 300 9.89 12.32 31.64
C LEU A 300 10.28 12.41 33.12
N ASP A 301 9.93 13.51 33.78
CA ASP A 301 10.12 13.67 35.22
C ASP A 301 9.01 12.98 36.03
N ALA A 302 9.25 12.83 37.34
CA ALA A 302 8.31 12.19 38.26
C ALA A 302 6.94 12.88 38.27
N ALA A 303 6.92 14.22 38.23
CA ALA A 303 5.68 15.00 38.24
C ALA A 303 4.82 14.71 37.00
N THR A 304 5.43 14.60 35.82
CA THR A 304 4.74 14.23 34.58
C THR A 304 4.23 12.79 34.67
N ILE A 305 5.04 11.86 35.18
CA ILE A 305 4.64 10.45 35.35
C ILE A 305 3.45 10.31 36.29
N GLU A 306 3.42 11.04 37.41
CA GLU A 306 2.26 11.06 38.33
C GLU A 306 1.01 11.60 37.63
N LYS A 307 1.12 12.70 36.89
CA LYS A 307 -0.01 13.25 36.14
C LYS A 307 -0.56 12.28 35.09
N CYS A 308 0.33 11.50 34.45
CA CYS A 308 -0.08 10.47 33.49
C CYS A 308 -0.94 9.34 34.12
N LYS A 309 -0.94 9.20 35.45
CA LYS A 309 -1.80 8.22 36.14
C LYS A 309 -3.27 8.63 36.18
N THR A 310 -3.56 9.91 36.02
CA THR A 310 -4.92 10.47 36.06
C THR A 310 -5.72 10.18 34.78
N ASP A 311 -7.00 10.56 34.74
CA ASP A 311 -7.83 10.50 33.53
C ASP A 311 -7.50 11.63 32.55
N GLN A 312 -6.97 12.75 33.04
CA GLN A 312 -6.55 13.88 32.21
C GLN A 312 -5.25 13.54 31.47
N PRO A 313 -5.28 13.48 30.11
CA PRO A 313 -4.06 13.23 29.35
C PRO A 313 -3.11 14.42 29.48
N GLN A 314 -1.81 14.14 29.44
CA GLN A 314 -0.75 15.14 29.31
C GLN A 314 -0.45 15.42 27.84
N TRP A 315 -0.68 14.41 26.98
CA TRP A 315 -0.75 14.56 25.54
C TRP A 315 -1.64 13.47 24.93
N ILE A 316 -2.18 13.75 23.74
CA ILE A 316 -2.80 12.77 22.85
C ILE A 316 -1.88 12.55 21.65
N ALA A 317 -1.69 11.31 21.24
CA ALA A 317 -0.93 10.92 20.05
C ALA A 317 -1.80 10.10 19.10
N VAL A 318 -2.03 10.62 17.90
CA VAL A 318 -2.69 9.89 16.80
C VAL A 318 -1.62 9.37 15.87
N SER A 319 -1.45 8.05 15.80
CA SER A 319 -0.38 7.39 15.03
C SER A 319 -0.96 6.48 13.94
N LEU A 320 -0.43 6.57 12.74
CA LEU A 320 -0.87 5.84 11.56
C LEU A 320 0.31 5.58 10.60
N PRO A 321 0.26 4.55 9.75
CA PRO A 321 1.25 4.41 8.69
C PRO A 321 1.08 5.53 7.65
N TYR A 322 2.17 5.82 6.94
CA TYR A 322 2.13 6.68 5.78
C TYR A 322 1.63 5.91 4.56
N GLU A 323 0.61 6.42 3.88
CA GLU A 323 0.03 5.76 2.71
C GLU A 323 -0.31 6.75 1.61
N THR A 324 -0.07 6.33 0.37
CA THR A 324 -0.36 7.09 -0.85
C THR A 324 -1.43 6.37 -1.67
N LYS A 325 -1.87 6.97 -2.78
CA LYS A 325 -2.90 6.35 -3.64
C LYS A 325 -2.45 4.99 -4.17
N GLU A 326 -1.15 4.85 -4.44
CA GLU A 326 -0.51 3.64 -4.96
C GLU A 326 -0.59 2.45 -3.98
N ARG A 327 -0.99 2.68 -2.73
CA ARG A 327 -1.15 1.65 -1.70
C ARG A 327 -2.57 1.08 -1.65
N GLY A 328 -3.45 1.49 -2.56
CA GLY A 328 -4.84 1.04 -2.59
C GLY A 328 -5.80 2.00 -1.91
N ASN A 329 -7.04 2.01 -2.38
CA ASN A 329 -8.12 2.81 -1.79
C ASN A 329 -8.30 2.55 -0.29
N GLN A 330 -8.07 1.32 0.18
CA GLN A 330 -8.24 0.95 1.59
C GLN A 330 -7.28 1.75 2.49
N LEU A 331 -5.99 1.65 2.21
CA LEU A 331 -4.95 2.31 3.00
C LEU A 331 -4.94 3.82 2.75
N TYR A 332 -5.17 4.25 1.51
CA TYR A 332 -5.25 5.66 1.16
C TYR A 332 -6.44 6.37 1.82
N GLU A 333 -7.63 5.77 1.87
CA GLU A 333 -8.78 6.40 2.54
C GLU A 333 -8.60 6.40 4.06
N MET A 334 -7.99 5.37 4.65
CA MET A 334 -7.60 5.41 6.07
C MET A 334 -6.68 6.60 6.37
N TYR A 335 -5.59 6.73 5.60
CA TYR A 335 -4.63 7.83 5.78
C TYR A 335 -5.28 9.20 5.56
N THR A 336 -6.05 9.35 4.48
CA THR A 336 -6.77 10.58 4.14
C THR A 336 -7.80 10.94 5.21
N ALA A 337 -8.58 9.99 5.70
CA ALA A 337 -9.60 10.24 6.71
C ALA A 337 -8.99 10.71 8.05
N ILE A 338 -7.91 10.08 8.48
CA ILE A 338 -7.26 10.44 9.76
C ILE A 338 -6.51 11.77 9.65
N THR A 339 -5.87 12.07 8.52
CA THR A 339 -5.09 13.31 8.35
C THR A 339 -5.99 14.51 8.00
N GLN A 340 -7.09 14.29 7.29
CA GLN A 340 -7.93 15.38 6.78
C GLN A 340 -9.27 15.53 7.51
N ASN A 341 -9.87 14.47 8.04
CA ASN A 341 -11.25 14.53 8.56
C ASN A 341 -11.33 14.41 10.08
N LEU A 342 -10.37 13.76 10.74
CA LEU A 342 -10.32 13.74 12.20
C LEU A 342 -10.17 15.18 12.72
N ASN A 343 -11.07 15.61 13.59
CA ASN A 343 -11.12 16.99 14.07
C ASN A 343 -10.17 17.18 15.25
N TYR A 344 -8.89 17.45 14.94
CA TYR A 344 -7.85 17.63 15.94
C TYR A 344 -8.10 18.85 16.84
N ASP A 345 -8.74 19.91 16.34
CA ASP A 345 -9.12 21.08 17.16
C ASP A 345 -10.12 20.72 18.23
N TYR A 346 -11.16 19.97 17.86
CA TYR A 346 -12.13 19.50 18.83
C TYR A 346 -11.45 18.61 19.88
N ILE A 347 -10.62 17.66 19.46
CA ILE A 347 -9.94 16.74 20.38
C ILE A 347 -8.99 17.51 21.32
N TYR A 348 -8.23 18.46 20.77
CA TYR A 348 -7.36 19.34 21.56
C TYR A 348 -8.17 20.11 22.60
N ASN A 349 -9.23 20.81 22.18
CA ASN A 349 -10.06 21.60 23.08
C ASN A 349 -10.74 20.71 24.12
N TYR A 350 -11.23 19.53 23.75
CA TYR A 350 -11.89 18.61 24.68
C TYR A 350 -11.04 18.29 25.91
N PHE A 351 -9.72 18.13 25.75
CA PHE A 351 -8.83 17.85 26.88
C PHE A 351 -8.13 19.08 27.44
N PHE A 352 -7.71 20.02 26.59
CA PHE A 352 -6.77 21.08 26.99
C PHE A 352 -7.40 22.47 27.04
N ASP A 353 -8.62 22.63 26.53
CA ASP A 353 -9.38 23.89 26.52
C ASP A 353 -10.90 23.62 26.45
N PRO A 354 -11.48 22.92 27.45
CA PRO A 354 -12.82 22.34 27.34
C PRO A 354 -13.93 23.39 27.22
N GLU A 355 -13.68 24.63 27.66
CA GLU A 355 -14.62 25.74 27.54
C GLU A 355 -14.98 26.04 26.07
N LYS A 356 -14.05 25.82 25.13
CA LYS A 356 -14.27 26.05 23.69
C LYS A 356 -15.20 25.04 23.02
N VAL A 357 -15.42 23.88 23.64
CA VAL A 357 -16.25 22.80 23.07
C VAL A 357 -17.34 22.34 24.04
N ASN A 358 -17.58 23.09 25.12
CA ASN A 358 -18.62 22.75 26.07
C ASN A 358 -20.01 22.80 25.40
N GLY A 359 -20.77 21.71 25.53
CA GLY A 359 -22.07 21.54 24.85
C GLY A 359 -22.01 21.39 23.32
N VAL A 360 -20.82 21.43 22.71
CA VAL A 360 -20.63 21.23 21.28
C VAL A 360 -20.42 19.74 21.01
N ALA A 361 -21.22 19.15 20.13
CA ALA A 361 -21.03 17.76 19.72
C ALA A 361 -19.89 17.64 18.70
N TYR A 362 -19.12 16.55 18.78
CA TYR A 362 -18.07 16.26 17.80
C TYR A 362 -18.63 16.16 16.38
N LYS A 363 -17.95 16.84 15.45
CA LYS A 363 -18.11 16.70 13.99
C LYS A 363 -16.74 16.57 13.31
N PRO A 364 -16.62 15.82 12.20
CA PRO A 364 -15.39 15.77 11.40
C PRO A 364 -14.97 17.16 10.90
N ALA A 365 -13.67 17.39 10.72
CA ALA A 365 -13.13 18.67 10.25
C ALA A 365 -13.58 19.03 8.83
N ASN A 366 -13.73 18.02 7.96
CA ASN A 366 -14.08 18.16 6.54
C ASN A 366 -15.25 17.21 6.16
N GLU A 367 -16.34 17.27 6.92
CA GLU A 367 -17.49 16.34 6.81
C GLU A 367 -18.08 16.28 5.38
N ASP A 368 -18.22 17.41 4.70
CA ASP A 368 -18.76 17.45 3.33
C ASP A 368 -17.85 16.73 2.32
N GLN A 369 -16.53 16.91 2.45
CA GLN A 369 -15.56 16.25 1.58
C GLN A 369 -15.53 14.73 1.84
N LEU A 370 -15.59 14.31 3.10
CA LEU A 370 -15.73 12.89 3.47
C LEU A 370 -16.97 12.28 2.83
N ASN A 371 -18.13 12.93 2.98
CA ASN A 371 -19.38 12.45 2.43
C ASN A 371 -19.35 12.39 0.90
N ALA A 372 -18.76 13.38 0.24
CA ALA A 372 -18.58 13.39 -1.21
C ALA A 372 -17.71 12.21 -1.68
N ARG A 373 -16.59 11.92 -1.01
CA ARG A 373 -15.73 10.76 -1.33
C ARG A 373 -16.44 9.42 -1.11
N LEU A 374 -17.09 9.23 0.04
CA LEU A 374 -17.84 8.00 0.33
C LEU A 374 -18.99 7.78 -0.67
N ASN A 375 -19.67 8.85 -1.07
CA ASN A 375 -20.71 8.77 -2.10
C ASN A 375 -20.15 8.46 -3.48
N SER A 376 -18.93 8.93 -3.80
CA SER A 376 -18.22 8.54 -5.03
C SER A 376 -17.95 7.04 -5.05
N TYR A 377 -17.43 6.47 -3.95
CA TYR A 377 -17.25 5.02 -3.81
C TYR A 377 -18.55 4.24 -3.97
N ARG A 378 -19.61 4.63 -3.26
CA ARG A 378 -20.95 3.99 -3.38
C ARG A 378 -21.48 4.03 -4.80
N LYS A 379 -21.31 5.15 -5.52
CA LYS A 379 -21.69 5.28 -6.93
C LYS A 379 -20.89 4.33 -7.81
N LYS A 380 -19.57 4.23 -7.63
CA LYS A 380 -18.72 3.27 -8.36
C LYS A 380 -19.17 1.83 -8.13
N THR A 381 -19.42 1.43 -6.88
CA THR A 381 -19.94 0.09 -6.56
C THR A 381 -21.32 -0.16 -7.19
N ALA A 382 -22.22 0.81 -7.13
CA ALA A 382 -23.55 0.70 -7.73
C ALA A 382 -23.49 0.58 -9.26
N ILE A 383 -22.58 1.32 -9.91
CA ILE A 383 -22.30 1.19 -11.35
C ILE A 383 -21.74 -0.21 -11.64
N ALA A 384 -20.77 -0.69 -10.86
CA ALA A 384 -20.22 -2.04 -11.04
C ALA A 384 -21.27 -3.16 -10.89
N ASN A 385 -22.23 -2.99 -9.97
CA ASN A 385 -23.33 -3.94 -9.74
C ASN A 385 -24.42 -3.87 -10.81
N ASN A 386 -24.62 -2.71 -11.45
CA ASN A 386 -25.66 -2.47 -12.45
C ASN A 386 -25.10 -2.17 -13.83
N ALA A 387 -23.85 -2.56 -14.08
CA ALA A 387 -23.12 -2.13 -15.25
C ALA A 387 -23.87 -2.58 -16.50
N SER A 388 -24.52 -1.62 -17.15
CA SER A 388 -25.17 -1.81 -18.43
C SER A 388 -24.10 -1.46 -19.47
N ALA A 389 -23.87 -2.34 -20.44
CA ALA A 389 -23.05 -1.99 -21.59
C ALA A 389 -23.52 -0.63 -22.14
N ASN A 390 -22.58 0.27 -22.46
CA ASN A 390 -22.89 1.58 -23.06
C ASN A 390 -24.03 1.40 -24.06
N THR A 391 -25.17 2.02 -23.77
CA THR A 391 -26.42 1.85 -24.52
C THR A 391 -26.42 2.59 -25.86
N THR A 392 -25.27 3.12 -26.29
CA THR A 392 -25.03 3.42 -27.70
C THR A 392 -25.27 2.13 -28.47
N SER A 393 -26.26 2.12 -29.36
CA SER A 393 -26.57 0.95 -30.18
C SER A 393 -25.30 0.52 -30.91
N LEU A 394 -24.60 -0.47 -30.38
CA LEU A 394 -23.42 -1.03 -31.04
C LEU A 394 -23.89 -1.48 -32.42
N THR A 395 -23.16 -1.08 -33.45
CA THR A 395 -23.46 -1.52 -34.82
C THR A 395 -23.50 -3.05 -34.85
N PRO A 396 -24.35 -3.68 -35.68
CA PRO A 396 -24.36 -5.12 -35.84
C PRO A 396 -22.94 -5.66 -36.04
N ASN A 397 -22.58 -6.71 -35.29
CA ASN A 397 -21.25 -7.34 -35.22
C ASN A 397 -20.18 -6.65 -34.34
N VAL A 398 -20.45 -5.52 -33.67
CA VAL A 398 -19.53 -4.98 -32.65
C VAL A 398 -19.92 -5.52 -31.26
N PHE A 399 -18.96 -6.16 -30.58
CA PHE A 399 -19.14 -6.74 -29.25
C PHE A 399 -18.73 -5.80 -28.12
N PHE A 400 -17.76 -4.92 -28.37
CA PHE A 400 -17.26 -3.97 -27.39
C PHE A 400 -16.67 -2.76 -28.10
N MET A 401 -16.88 -1.56 -27.55
CA MET A 401 -16.25 -0.33 -28.03
C MET A 401 -16.12 0.67 -26.88
N ASP A 402 -14.95 1.29 -26.76
CA ASP A 402 -14.69 2.35 -25.79
C ASP A 402 -13.59 3.31 -26.31
N ASP A 403 -13.91 4.60 -26.34
CA ASP A 403 -13.03 5.70 -26.68
C ASP A 403 -12.72 6.61 -25.46
N PHE A 404 -13.16 6.17 -24.27
CA PHE A 404 -13.03 6.87 -22.99
C PHE A 404 -13.71 8.25 -22.93
N SER A 405 -14.51 8.63 -23.92
CA SER A 405 -15.17 9.95 -23.99
C SER A 405 -16.05 10.25 -22.78
N THR A 406 -16.70 9.22 -22.22
CA THR A 406 -17.59 9.27 -21.05
C THR A 406 -16.84 9.30 -19.70
N SER A 407 -15.54 9.04 -19.70
CA SER A 407 -14.73 9.03 -18.47
C SER A 407 -14.32 10.45 -18.07
N THR A 408 -14.03 10.69 -16.79
CA THR A 408 -13.55 12.00 -16.32
C THR A 408 -12.04 12.07 -16.45
N GLU A 409 -11.51 13.21 -16.90
CA GLU A 409 -10.06 13.46 -16.94
C GLU A 409 -9.45 13.37 -15.53
N ASP A 410 -8.23 12.86 -15.44
CA ASP A 410 -7.53 12.44 -14.22
C ASP A 410 -8.28 11.40 -13.36
N GLY A 411 -9.41 10.91 -13.84
CA GLY A 411 -10.24 9.91 -13.21
C GLY A 411 -9.90 8.48 -13.64
N ASP A 412 -10.56 7.53 -13.00
CA ASP A 412 -10.53 6.12 -13.41
C ASP A 412 -11.20 5.95 -14.78
N PRO A 413 -10.72 5.05 -15.66
CA PRO A 413 -11.46 4.64 -16.85
C PRO A 413 -12.80 4.00 -16.46
N ALA A 414 -13.90 4.61 -16.90
CA ALA A 414 -15.25 4.10 -16.65
C ALA A 414 -15.42 2.72 -17.29
N ASN A 415 -15.97 1.74 -16.57
CA ASN A 415 -16.21 0.38 -17.07
C ASN A 415 -14.94 -0.47 -17.38
N TRP A 416 -13.79 -0.05 -16.86
CA TRP A 416 -12.56 -0.83 -16.90
C TRP A 416 -12.11 -1.24 -15.51
N TYR A 417 -11.52 -2.42 -15.43
CA TYR A 417 -10.90 -2.95 -14.23
C TYR A 417 -9.39 -2.72 -14.27
N PHE A 418 -8.86 -2.27 -13.14
CA PHE A 418 -7.44 -2.31 -12.80
C PHE A 418 -7.31 -2.36 -11.29
N ARG A 419 -6.16 -2.84 -10.81
CA ARG A 419 -5.87 -2.84 -9.37
C ARG A 419 -5.54 -1.43 -8.91
N LYS A 420 -6.09 -1.02 -7.76
CA LYS A 420 -5.73 0.24 -7.10
C LYS A 420 -4.39 0.19 -6.35
N PHE A 421 -3.61 -0.87 -6.54
CA PHE A 421 -2.26 -0.98 -5.98
C PHE A 421 -1.23 -0.77 -7.10
N GLY A 422 -0.15 -0.06 -6.80
CA GLY A 422 0.85 0.38 -7.77
C GLY A 422 0.43 1.66 -8.51
N GLU A 423 1.13 2.02 -9.59
CA GLU A 423 0.77 3.19 -10.38
C GLU A 423 -0.61 2.99 -11.01
N HIS A 424 -1.51 3.93 -10.76
CA HIS A 424 -2.87 3.85 -11.27
C HIS A 424 -2.92 4.13 -12.76
N SER A 425 -3.84 3.45 -13.45
CA SER A 425 -4.23 3.88 -14.79
C SER A 425 -5.28 4.99 -14.68
N SER A 426 -5.14 6.03 -15.48
CA SER A 426 -5.99 7.22 -15.42
C SER A 426 -6.33 7.73 -16.82
N ILE A 427 -7.38 8.53 -16.92
CA ILE A 427 -7.76 9.19 -18.16
C ILE A 427 -7.02 10.51 -18.31
N ALA A 428 -6.45 10.76 -19.47
CA ALA A 428 -5.70 11.96 -19.78
C ALA A 428 -6.00 12.48 -21.19
N SER A 429 -5.76 13.77 -21.38
CA SER A 429 -5.59 14.38 -22.71
C SER A 429 -4.11 14.28 -23.12
N VAL A 430 -3.84 13.90 -24.37
CA VAL A 430 -2.47 13.80 -24.90
C VAL A 430 -2.21 14.90 -25.91
N LYS A 431 -1.09 15.62 -25.76
CA LYS A 431 -0.70 16.72 -26.66
C LYS A 431 -0.69 16.27 -28.11
N GLY A 432 -1.37 17.02 -28.98
CA GLY A 432 -1.44 16.72 -30.42
C GLY A 432 -2.39 15.56 -30.79
N GLN A 433 -3.10 14.98 -29.82
CA GLN A 433 -4.10 13.95 -30.05
C GLN A 433 -5.50 14.46 -29.67
N THR A 434 -6.51 14.03 -30.42
CA THR A 434 -7.91 14.35 -30.11
C THR A 434 -8.49 13.30 -29.17
N GLY A 435 -9.48 13.69 -28.37
CA GLY A 435 -10.22 12.78 -27.50
C GLY A 435 -9.51 12.44 -26.19
N LYS A 436 -10.08 11.49 -25.45
CA LYS A 436 -9.57 11.02 -24.16
C LYS A 436 -8.78 9.73 -24.35
N TRP A 437 -7.75 9.58 -23.53
CA TRP A 437 -6.82 8.47 -23.61
C TRP A 437 -6.64 7.84 -22.24
N LEU A 438 -6.59 6.51 -22.19
CA LEU A 438 -6.25 5.79 -20.98
C LEU A 438 -4.72 5.71 -20.88
N ASN A 439 -4.16 6.46 -19.94
CA ASN A 439 -2.78 6.32 -19.49
C ASN A 439 -2.63 4.99 -18.74
N LEU A 440 -1.71 4.14 -19.19
CA LEU A 440 -1.47 2.85 -18.56
C LEU A 440 -0.46 3.01 -17.42
N GLY A 441 -0.89 2.74 -16.19
CA GLY A 441 -0.01 2.74 -15.02
C GLY A 441 1.09 1.68 -15.14
N TYR A 442 2.33 2.00 -14.76
CA TYR A 442 3.45 1.10 -14.92
C TYR A 442 3.23 -0.24 -14.22
N ASN A 443 3.43 -1.34 -14.97
CA ASN A 443 3.21 -2.70 -14.50
C ASN A 443 1.80 -3.02 -13.96
N ASN A 444 0.84 -2.10 -14.07
CA ASN A 444 -0.54 -2.31 -13.68
C ASN A 444 -1.36 -2.79 -14.88
N VAL A 445 -2.15 -3.84 -14.67
CA VAL A 445 -2.91 -4.47 -15.75
C VAL A 445 -4.31 -3.87 -15.79
N VAL A 446 -4.72 -3.42 -16.98
CA VAL A 446 -6.08 -2.92 -17.23
C VAL A 446 -6.84 -3.92 -18.11
N SER A 447 -8.14 -4.04 -17.88
CA SER A 447 -9.03 -4.85 -18.74
C SER A 447 -10.45 -4.27 -18.78
N PRO A 448 -11.17 -4.42 -19.90
CA PRO A 448 -12.55 -3.99 -20.00
C PRO A 448 -13.42 -4.89 -19.11
N ALA A 449 -14.06 -4.29 -18.10
CA ALA A 449 -14.86 -5.02 -17.11
C ALA A 449 -16.14 -5.60 -17.73
N LEU A 450 -16.69 -4.91 -18.73
CA LEU A 450 -17.97 -5.25 -19.37
C LEU A 450 -17.82 -6.06 -20.67
N LEU A 451 -16.60 -6.51 -20.98
CA LEU A 451 -16.37 -7.34 -22.15
C LEU A 451 -17.00 -8.71 -21.94
N LYS A 452 -17.97 -9.07 -22.80
CA LYS A 452 -18.57 -10.40 -22.80
C LYS A 452 -17.53 -11.45 -23.18
N LYS A 453 -17.40 -12.48 -22.34
CA LYS A 453 -16.41 -13.56 -22.46
C LYS A 453 -17.12 -14.93 -22.51
N PRO A 454 -16.56 -15.93 -23.21
CA PRO A 454 -15.39 -15.83 -24.10
C PRO A 454 -15.69 -15.00 -25.37
N LEU A 455 -14.64 -14.47 -25.99
CA LEU A 455 -14.71 -13.88 -27.33
C LEU A 455 -15.14 -14.93 -28.38
N SER A 456 -15.68 -14.47 -29.51
CA SER A 456 -15.95 -15.35 -30.65
C SER A 456 -14.67 -15.98 -31.20
N GLU A 457 -14.78 -17.15 -31.83
CA GLU A 457 -13.62 -17.83 -32.44
C GLU A 457 -12.97 -17.01 -33.56
N ASN A 458 -13.79 -16.23 -34.28
CA ASN A 458 -13.32 -15.26 -35.25
C ASN A 458 -13.68 -13.86 -34.75
N PHE A 459 -12.69 -13.00 -34.62
CA PHE A 459 -12.88 -11.62 -34.19
C PHE A 459 -11.73 -10.74 -34.67
N THR A 460 -11.98 -9.44 -34.64
CA THR A 460 -10.97 -8.40 -34.83
C THR A 460 -11.02 -7.46 -33.63
N LEU A 461 -9.87 -7.29 -32.96
CA LEU A 461 -9.65 -6.32 -31.89
C LEU A 461 -8.80 -5.18 -32.45
N GLU A 462 -9.27 -3.95 -32.32
CA GLU A 462 -8.64 -2.74 -32.80
C GLU A 462 -8.45 -1.76 -31.64
N TYR A 463 -7.35 -1.01 -31.63
CA TYR A 463 -7.13 0.11 -30.71
C TYR A 463 -6.05 1.04 -31.26
N ASP A 464 -6.08 2.29 -30.81
CA ASP A 464 -4.97 3.22 -31.01
C ASP A 464 -4.04 3.20 -29.79
N MET A 465 -2.75 3.31 -30.06
CA MET A 465 -1.70 3.44 -29.03
C MET A 465 -0.89 4.70 -29.29
N VAL A 466 -0.58 5.42 -28.23
CA VAL A 466 0.15 6.69 -28.25
C VAL A 466 1.21 6.74 -27.15
N THR A 467 2.31 7.43 -27.42
CA THR A 467 3.28 7.86 -26.41
C THR A 467 3.27 9.38 -26.33
N ASP A 468 3.56 9.93 -25.15
CA ASP A 468 3.67 11.39 -24.92
C ASP A 468 4.75 12.08 -25.77
N GLY A 469 5.63 11.29 -26.40
CA GLY A 469 6.69 11.79 -27.28
C GLY A 469 7.87 12.35 -26.48
N GLU A 470 8.95 12.72 -27.17
CA GLU A 470 10.13 13.35 -26.56
C GLU A 470 10.93 12.45 -25.57
N PHE A 471 11.36 11.27 -26.03
CA PHE A 471 12.37 10.45 -25.33
C PHE A 471 13.70 10.40 -26.11
N PHE A 472 14.81 10.32 -25.37
CA PHE A 472 16.17 10.33 -25.93
C PHE A 472 16.88 8.98 -25.88
N SER A 473 16.33 8.02 -25.14
CA SER A 473 16.80 6.64 -25.10
C SER A 473 16.50 5.89 -26.41
N GLY A 474 17.04 4.69 -26.58
CA GLY A 474 16.79 3.86 -27.77
C GLY A 474 15.36 3.28 -27.85
N THR A 475 14.59 3.31 -26.77
CA THR A 475 13.19 2.86 -26.67
C THR A 475 12.37 3.84 -25.84
N GLY A 476 11.16 4.17 -26.30
CA GLY A 476 10.21 5.00 -25.55
C GLY A 476 9.11 4.18 -24.90
N GLY A 477 7.88 4.71 -24.98
CA GLY A 477 6.67 4.07 -24.47
C GLY A 477 6.45 2.68 -25.04
N ALA A 478 6.09 1.74 -24.18
CA ALA A 478 5.85 0.35 -24.49
C ALA A 478 4.61 -0.19 -23.77
N ALA A 479 3.82 -0.98 -24.48
CA ALA A 479 2.67 -1.67 -23.89
C ALA A 479 2.52 -3.08 -24.46
N SER A 480 1.99 -3.97 -23.62
CA SER A 480 1.62 -5.33 -23.99
C SER A 480 0.11 -5.49 -24.04
N LEU A 481 -0.41 -5.95 -25.17
CA LEU A 481 -1.73 -6.57 -25.26
C LEU A 481 -1.59 -8.06 -24.96
N ILE A 482 -2.43 -8.57 -24.07
CA ILE A 482 -2.43 -9.97 -23.66
C ILE A 482 -3.81 -10.56 -23.93
N LEU A 483 -3.85 -11.65 -24.69
CA LEU A 483 -5.06 -12.46 -24.89
C LEU A 483 -4.85 -13.82 -24.22
N ASN A 484 -5.80 -14.26 -23.40
CA ASN A 484 -5.65 -15.49 -22.64
C ASN A 484 -6.93 -16.34 -22.70
N THR A 485 -6.81 -17.64 -22.95
CA THR A 485 -7.97 -18.56 -22.94
C THR A 485 -8.43 -18.90 -21.54
N ARG A 486 -7.59 -18.68 -20.54
CA ARG A 486 -7.93 -18.88 -19.13
C ARG A 486 -8.79 -17.70 -18.64
N PRO A 487 -9.85 -17.93 -17.86
CA PRO A 487 -10.53 -16.87 -17.13
C PRO A 487 -9.56 -16.15 -16.21
N SER A 488 -9.75 -14.83 -16.02
CA SER A 488 -9.03 -14.06 -15.00
C SER A 488 -9.15 -14.71 -13.63
N ASN A 489 -8.16 -14.47 -12.77
CA ASN A 489 -8.26 -14.80 -11.34
C ASN A 489 -9.41 -14.01 -10.70
N THR A 490 -9.83 -14.42 -9.50
CA THR A 490 -10.90 -13.74 -8.74
C THR A 490 -10.54 -12.28 -8.46
N ASP A 491 -9.28 -11.96 -8.20
CA ASP A 491 -8.78 -10.59 -8.08
C ASP A 491 -8.65 -9.81 -9.41
N GLY A 492 -9.14 -10.38 -10.51
CA GLY A 492 -9.12 -9.78 -11.85
C GLY A 492 -7.80 -9.82 -12.60
N THR A 493 -6.74 -10.38 -12.02
CA THR A 493 -5.46 -10.53 -12.70
C THR A 493 -5.48 -11.59 -13.80
N GLU A 494 -4.46 -11.54 -14.65
CA GLU A 494 -4.21 -12.61 -15.59
C GLU A 494 -3.98 -13.94 -14.86
N ASN A 495 -4.72 -14.97 -15.26
CA ASN A 495 -4.47 -16.33 -14.83
C ASN A 495 -3.44 -17.00 -15.76
N THR A 496 -2.32 -17.42 -15.19
CA THR A 496 -1.25 -18.14 -15.90
C THR A 496 -1.15 -19.62 -15.51
N TYR A 497 -2.03 -20.10 -14.63
CA TYR A 497 -2.05 -21.46 -14.15
C TYR A 497 -2.96 -22.36 -15.00
N ASN A 498 -2.70 -23.67 -14.96
CA ASN A 498 -3.43 -24.70 -15.73
C ASN A 498 -3.26 -24.61 -17.25
N ASN A 499 -3.84 -25.58 -17.96
CA ASN A 499 -3.79 -25.64 -19.42
C ASN A 499 -4.52 -24.47 -20.08
N GLY A 500 -3.97 -23.94 -21.17
CA GLY A 500 -4.53 -22.79 -21.87
C GLY A 500 -3.55 -22.15 -22.86
N THR A 501 -4.03 -21.25 -23.70
CA THR A 501 -3.23 -20.48 -24.65
C THR A 501 -3.15 -19.02 -24.23
N ARG A 502 -1.94 -18.48 -24.24
CA ARG A 502 -1.62 -17.09 -23.95
C ARG A 502 -0.93 -16.48 -25.16
N VAL A 503 -1.49 -15.39 -25.67
CA VAL A 503 -0.87 -14.55 -26.70
C VAL A 503 -0.41 -13.25 -26.04
N THR A 504 0.85 -12.89 -26.23
CA THR A 504 1.38 -11.58 -25.83
C THR A 504 1.82 -10.83 -27.07
N ILE A 505 1.36 -9.60 -27.22
CA ILE A 505 1.76 -8.68 -28.28
C ILE A 505 2.38 -7.46 -27.59
N ASN A 506 3.70 -7.41 -27.54
CA ASN A 506 4.46 -6.34 -26.90
C ASN A 506 4.90 -5.34 -27.97
N ILE A 507 4.46 -4.10 -27.85
CA ILE A 507 4.71 -3.01 -28.81
C ILE A 507 5.59 -1.99 -28.12
N VAL A 508 6.73 -1.68 -28.72
CA VAL A 508 7.75 -0.77 -28.18
C VAL A 508 8.05 0.31 -29.21
N SER A 509 7.90 1.58 -28.83
CA SER A 509 8.35 2.70 -29.68
C SER A 509 9.87 2.77 -29.75
N GLY A 510 10.41 3.02 -30.95
CA GLY A 510 11.84 3.18 -31.18
C GLY A 510 12.27 4.64 -31.24
N ASN A 511 13.58 4.88 -31.21
CA ASN A 511 14.12 6.20 -31.50
C ASN A 511 14.42 6.33 -33.00
N GLU A 512 13.85 7.34 -33.66
CA GLU A 512 14.02 7.58 -35.10
C GLU A 512 15.48 7.88 -35.46
N ALA A 513 16.27 8.44 -34.53
CA ALA A 513 17.70 8.66 -34.72
C ALA A 513 18.49 7.35 -34.93
N ASN A 514 17.96 6.20 -34.49
CA ASN A 514 18.59 4.90 -34.64
C ASN A 514 18.00 4.07 -35.79
N HIS A 515 17.11 4.60 -36.64
CA HIS A 515 16.41 3.82 -37.68
C HIS A 515 17.31 2.96 -38.57
N ASN A 516 18.49 3.48 -38.90
CA ASN A 516 19.45 2.86 -39.82
C ASN A 516 20.65 2.22 -39.09
N ASP A 517 20.64 2.21 -37.76
CA ASP A 517 21.66 1.57 -36.93
C ASP A 517 21.16 0.20 -36.45
N ASN A 518 22.08 -0.74 -36.25
CA ASN A 518 21.87 -1.99 -35.52
C ASN A 518 21.39 -1.79 -34.08
N ASN A 519 21.41 -0.55 -33.58
CA ASN A 519 20.85 -0.12 -32.31
C ASN A 519 19.35 0.23 -32.35
N TYR A 520 18.65 0.13 -33.47
CA TYR A 520 17.19 0.29 -33.44
C TYR A 520 16.55 -0.75 -32.51
N ARG A 521 15.70 -0.30 -31.58
CA ARG A 521 15.03 -1.17 -30.59
C ARG A 521 13.51 -1.14 -30.67
N GLY A 522 12.92 -0.24 -31.46
CA GLY A 522 11.47 -0.21 -31.70
C GLY A 522 11.01 -1.49 -32.41
N ASN A 523 10.07 -2.21 -31.81
CA ASN A 523 9.60 -3.47 -32.37
C ASN A 523 8.20 -3.83 -31.89
N ILE A 524 7.61 -4.78 -32.59
CA ILE A 524 6.52 -5.59 -32.09
C ILE A 524 7.02 -7.01 -31.92
N LYS A 525 6.92 -7.53 -30.69
CA LYS A 525 7.20 -8.93 -30.37
C LYS A 525 5.90 -9.63 -30.04
N ILE A 526 5.63 -10.74 -30.71
CA ILE A 526 4.42 -11.54 -30.53
C ILE A 526 4.83 -12.93 -30.08
N ASP A 527 4.29 -13.38 -28.96
CA ASP A 527 4.53 -14.70 -28.39
C ASP A 527 3.19 -15.46 -28.26
N ILE A 528 3.13 -16.72 -28.69
CA ILE A 528 2.00 -17.64 -28.50
C ILE A 528 2.49 -18.84 -27.71
N ASN A 529 2.00 -18.97 -26.49
CA ASN A 529 2.34 -20.04 -25.56
C ASN A 529 1.09 -20.83 -25.18
N SER A 530 1.06 -22.12 -25.50
CA SER A 530 0.00 -23.04 -25.09
C SER A 530 0.52 -24.03 -24.06
N THR A 531 -0.28 -24.35 -23.06
CA THR A 531 0.03 -25.34 -22.03
C THR A 531 -1.01 -26.47 -22.08
N PRO A 532 -0.59 -27.76 -22.18
CA PRO A 532 0.78 -28.21 -22.43
C PRO A 532 1.27 -27.74 -23.81
N SER A 533 2.57 -27.43 -23.91
CA SER A 533 3.13 -26.96 -25.18
C SER A 533 3.46 -28.11 -26.11
N VAL A 534 2.99 -28.03 -27.35
CA VAL A 534 3.44 -28.90 -28.45
C VAL A 534 4.70 -28.38 -29.13
N ASN A 535 4.98 -27.08 -29.00
CA ASN A 535 6.19 -26.45 -29.51
C ASN A 535 7.16 -26.27 -28.33
N ASN A 536 8.16 -27.14 -28.21
CA ASN A 536 9.17 -27.06 -27.17
C ASN A 536 10.55 -27.32 -27.78
N GLN A 537 11.48 -26.40 -27.56
CA GLN A 537 12.87 -26.52 -28.01
C GLN A 537 13.80 -26.01 -26.92
N ASN A 538 14.77 -26.85 -26.51
CA ASN A 538 15.73 -26.52 -25.44
C ASN A 538 15.06 -25.96 -24.18
N PHE A 539 14.01 -26.63 -23.71
CA PHE A 539 13.21 -26.23 -22.54
C PHE A 539 12.50 -24.87 -22.67
N SER A 540 12.45 -24.29 -23.88
CA SER A 540 11.69 -23.09 -24.20
C SER A 540 10.42 -23.47 -24.96
N GLU A 541 9.28 -23.07 -24.43
CA GLU A 541 7.97 -23.40 -24.99
C GLU A 541 7.43 -22.27 -25.87
N GLY A 542 6.59 -22.65 -26.83
CA GLY A 542 5.81 -21.74 -27.66
C GLY A 542 6.49 -21.30 -28.95
N ILE A 543 5.86 -20.33 -29.60
CA ILE A 543 6.29 -19.76 -30.87
C ILE A 543 6.23 -18.24 -30.80
N PHE A 544 7.13 -17.58 -31.50
CA PHE A 544 7.22 -16.13 -31.50
C PHE A 544 7.53 -15.56 -32.88
N TYR A 545 7.31 -14.25 -32.99
CA TYR A 545 7.72 -13.44 -34.12
C TYR A 545 8.13 -12.06 -33.64
N THR A 546 9.11 -11.44 -34.29
CA THR A 546 9.56 -10.08 -33.99
C THR A 546 9.66 -9.30 -35.28
N TYR A 547 9.05 -8.11 -35.30
CA TYR A 547 9.06 -7.20 -36.43
C TYR A 547 9.61 -5.83 -35.99
N PRO A 548 10.65 -5.31 -36.64
CA PRO A 548 11.11 -3.94 -36.40
C PRO A 548 10.02 -2.94 -36.76
N LEU A 549 9.59 -2.13 -35.80
CA LEU A 549 8.42 -1.26 -35.92
C LEU A 549 8.87 0.18 -36.17
N ARG A 550 9.09 0.59 -37.43
CA ARG A 550 9.60 1.93 -37.80
C ARG A 550 8.51 2.99 -37.94
N GLU A 551 7.27 2.57 -37.77
CA GLU A 551 6.07 3.39 -37.82
C GLU A 551 5.67 3.96 -36.45
N PHE A 552 6.37 3.57 -35.37
CA PHE A 552 6.12 4.02 -34.00
C PHE A 552 7.43 4.49 -33.34
N THR A 553 7.63 5.81 -33.25
CA THR A 553 8.88 6.43 -32.80
C THR A 553 8.68 7.65 -31.91
N ASP A 554 9.77 8.27 -31.44
CA ASP A 554 9.77 9.56 -30.76
C ASP A 554 9.19 10.70 -31.62
N LYS A 555 9.20 10.57 -32.96
CA LYS A 555 8.58 11.52 -33.90
C LYS A 555 7.23 11.06 -34.43
N LYS A 556 7.03 9.75 -34.54
CA LYS A 556 5.76 9.11 -34.96
C LYS A 556 5.11 8.46 -33.75
N THR A 557 4.49 9.30 -32.93
CA THR A 557 4.07 8.93 -31.58
C THR A 557 2.72 8.20 -31.50
N LYS A 558 2.09 7.88 -32.62
CA LYS A 558 0.80 7.18 -32.70
C LYS A 558 0.85 6.03 -33.69
N VAL A 559 0.26 4.89 -33.30
CA VAL A 559 -0.05 3.77 -34.19
C VAL A 559 -1.45 3.24 -33.96
N HIS A 560 -2.07 2.79 -35.04
CA HIS A 560 -3.28 1.98 -35.01
C HIS A 560 -2.91 0.50 -35.02
N VAL A 561 -3.43 -0.27 -34.08
CA VAL A 561 -3.14 -1.70 -33.91
C VAL A 561 -4.42 -2.50 -34.15
N ALA A 562 -4.35 -3.51 -35.02
CA ALA A 562 -5.43 -4.47 -35.21
C ALA A 562 -4.93 -5.92 -35.08
N VAL A 563 -5.65 -6.72 -34.31
CA VAL A 563 -5.40 -8.14 -34.09
C VAL A 563 -6.61 -8.93 -34.57
N LYS A 564 -6.41 -9.69 -35.64
CA LYS A 564 -7.44 -10.49 -36.28
C LYS A 564 -7.20 -11.97 -36.01
N VAL A 565 -8.20 -12.63 -35.46
CA VAL A 565 -8.23 -14.09 -35.28
C VAL A 565 -9.26 -14.65 -36.24
N LYS A 566 -8.83 -15.54 -37.14
CA LYS A 566 -9.71 -16.23 -38.10
C LYS A 566 -9.22 -17.64 -38.35
N GLY A 567 -10.05 -18.65 -38.06
CA GLY A 567 -9.73 -20.05 -38.35
C GLY A 567 -8.39 -20.50 -37.78
N ALA A 568 -8.17 -20.27 -36.47
CA ALA A 568 -6.93 -20.56 -35.74
C ALA A 568 -5.68 -19.77 -36.17
N VAL A 569 -5.81 -18.82 -37.10
CA VAL A 569 -4.73 -17.93 -37.52
C VAL A 569 -4.86 -16.59 -36.82
N LEU A 570 -3.78 -16.11 -36.21
CA LEU A 570 -3.65 -14.77 -35.66
C LEU A 570 -2.87 -13.90 -36.64
N THR A 571 -3.43 -12.75 -37.00
CA THR A 571 -2.81 -11.74 -37.87
C THR A 571 -2.73 -10.43 -37.11
N VAL A 572 -1.57 -9.78 -37.13
CA VAL A 572 -1.40 -8.44 -36.54
C VAL A 572 -1.13 -7.43 -37.65
N LEU A 573 -1.84 -6.32 -37.59
CA LEU A 573 -1.69 -5.19 -38.48
C LEU A 573 -1.30 -3.95 -37.68
N ILE A 574 -0.40 -3.16 -38.25
CA ILE A 574 -0.06 -1.81 -37.77
C ILE A 574 -0.39 -0.84 -38.89
N ASN A 575 -1.18 0.20 -38.58
CA ASN A 575 -1.62 1.19 -39.56
C ASN A 575 -2.19 0.53 -40.84
N ASN A 576 -3.02 -0.50 -40.66
CA ASN A 576 -3.64 -1.33 -41.72
C ASN A 576 -2.67 -2.18 -42.57
N LYS A 577 -1.39 -2.20 -42.25
CA LYS A 577 -0.40 -3.07 -42.90
C LYS A 577 -0.18 -4.32 -42.08
N GLN A 578 -0.30 -5.49 -42.70
CA GLN A 578 0.03 -6.77 -42.06
C GLN A 578 1.52 -6.79 -41.71
N VAL A 579 1.81 -6.93 -40.42
CA VAL A 579 3.19 -7.04 -39.91
C VAL A 579 3.53 -8.46 -39.47
N ALA A 580 2.54 -9.29 -39.14
CA ALA A 580 2.76 -10.64 -38.66
C ALA A 580 1.55 -11.56 -38.95
N VAL A 581 1.82 -12.83 -39.26
CA VAL A 581 0.84 -13.91 -39.35
C VAL A 581 1.38 -15.11 -38.59
N SER A 582 0.57 -15.70 -37.71
CA SER A 582 0.99 -16.76 -36.79
C SER A 582 1.49 -18.05 -37.45
N LYS A 583 1.28 -18.20 -38.77
CA LYS A 583 1.82 -19.29 -39.57
C LYS A 583 3.33 -19.16 -39.82
N ASP A 584 3.87 -17.95 -39.77
CA ASP A 584 5.29 -17.65 -40.04
C ASP A 584 6.15 -17.63 -38.77
N PHE A 585 5.56 -17.94 -37.62
CA PHE A 585 6.21 -17.85 -36.32
C PHE A 585 7.17 -19.03 -36.14
N LYS A 586 8.20 -18.83 -35.30
CA LYS A 586 9.24 -19.84 -35.05
C LYS A 586 9.36 -20.14 -33.56
N MET A 587 9.93 -21.30 -33.23
CA MET A 587 10.35 -21.59 -31.85
C MET A 587 11.55 -20.71 -31.47
N LEU A 588 11.80 -20.51 -30.17
CA LEU A 588 12.78 -19.54 -29.64
C LEU A 588 14.17 -19.62 -30.31
N TYR A 589 14.66 -20.83 -30.58
CA TYR A 589 15.98 -21.07 -31.19
C TYR A 589 15.91 -21.25 -32.72
N GLY A 590 14.89 -20.68 -33.37
CA GLY A 590 14.75 -20.63 -34.82
C GLY A 590 14.19 -21.89 -35.47
N GLY A 591 13.85 -22.93 -34.68
CA GLY A 591 13.23 -24.15 -35.20
C GLY A 591 11.83 -23.92 -35.77
N SER A 592 11.45 -24.74 -36.76
CA SER A 592 10.10 -24.76 -37.33
C SER A 592 9.07 -25.17 -36.28
N CYS A 593 7.91 -24.51 -36.27
CA CYS A 593 6.80 -24.90 -35.42
C CYS A 593 6.25 -26.28 -35.79
N ILE A 594 5.95 -27.10 -34.77
CA ILE A 594 5.22 -28.36 -34.90
C ILE A 594 3.74 -28.06 -35.16
N SER A 595 3.21 -27.06 -34.45
CA SER A 595 1.88 -26.49 -34.69
C SER A 595 2.00 -24.98 -34.78
N CYS A 596 1.75 -24.43 -35.96
CA CYS A 596 1.86 -23.00 -36.23
C CYS A 596 0.49 -22.34 -36.08
N GLY A 597 0.40 -21.27 -35.29
CA GLY A 597 -0.85 -20.58 -34.99
C GLY A 597 -1.46 -20.95 -33.64
N LEU A 598 -2.75 -20.67 -33.52
CA LEU A 598 -3.51 -20.99 -32.31
C LEU A 598 -4.02 -22.44 -32.39
N PRO A 599 -4.21 -23.14 -31.26
CA PRO A 599 -4.94 -24.41 -31.26
C PRO A 599 -6.35 -24.26 -31.86
N ALA A 600 -6.85 -25.31 -32.51
CA ALA A 600 -8.21 -25.31 -33.07
C ALA A 600 -9.26 -25.08 -31.96
N GLY A 601 -10.30 -24.28 -32.27
CA GLY A 601 -11.34 -23.95 -31.30
C GLY A 601 -10.92 -22.99 -30.18
N THR A 602 -9.75 -22.34 -30.29
CA THR A 602 -9.28 -21.34 -29.31
C THR A 602 -10.32 -20.23 -29.12
N ARG A 603 -10.70 -20.00 -27.86
CA ARG A 603 -11.58 -18.90 -27.44
C ARG A 603 -10.96 -18.16 -26.26
N PHE A 604 -10.82 -16.84 -26.38
CA PHE A 604 -10.17 -16.03 -25.35
C PHE A 604 -11.16 -15.58 -24.28
N ASN A 605 -10.77 -15.73 -23.02
CA ASN A 605 -11.51 -15.28 -21.83
C ASN A 605 -10.87 -14.04 -21.17
N GLY A 606 -9.66 -13.67 -21.56
CA GLY A 606 -8.95 -12.52 -21.05
C GLY A 606 -8.46 -11.61 -22.18
N VAL A 607 -8.65 -10.31 -22.00
CA VAL A 607 -8.06 -9.24 -22.82
C VAL A 607 -7.51 -8.21 -21.85
N PHE A 608 -6.20 -7.98 -21.90
CA PHE A 608 -5.52 -7.12 -20.95
C PHE A 608 -4.51 -6.21 -21.65
N TRP A 609 -4.33 -5.01 -21.11
CA TRP A 609 -3.21 -4.14 -21.47
C TRP A 609 -2.34 -3.91 -20.25
N LYS A 610 -1.03 -3.80 -20.47
CA LYS A 610 -0.03 -3.55 -19.44
C LYS A 610 1.03 -2.60 -19.97
N ASN A 611 1.37 -1.56 -19.21
CA ASN A 611 2.53 -0.72 -19.50
C ASN A 611 3.83 -1.48 -19.19
N THR A 612 4.72 -1.58 -20.17
CA THR A 612 6.02 -2.27 -20.11
C THR A 612 7.20 -1.32 -20.40
N THR A 613 6.97 -0.02 -20.28
CA THR A 613 7.97 1.03 -20.55
C THR A 613 9.12 0.95 -19.55
N ASN A 614 10.37 0.90 -20.04
CA ASN A 614 11.55 0.81 -19.18
C ASN A 614 11.75 2.07 -18.30
N ASP A 615 11.42 3.24 -18.84
CA ASP A 615 11.49 4.55 -18.17
C ASP A 615 10.08 5.12 -17.98
N ALA A 616 9.21 4.36 -17.32
CA ALA A 616 7.81 4.73 -17.16
C ALA A 616 7.60 5.97 -16.27
N GLU A 617 8.64 6.42 -15.55
CA GLU A 617 8.61 7.69 -14.79
C GLU A 617 8.55 8.89 -15.74
N ASN A 618 9.31 8.85 -16.83
CA ASN A 618 9.46 9.97 -17.77
C ASN A 618 8.72 9.80 -19.10
N VAL A 619 8.39 8.56 -19.48
CA VAL A 619 7.74 8.26 -20.75
C VAL A 619 6.43 7.52 -20.49
N LYS A 620 5.31 8.13 -20.87
CA LYS A 620 3.98 7.56 -20.71
C LYS A 620 3.47 6.92 -21.99
N VAL A 621 2.54 6.01 -21.80
CA VAL A 621 1.94 5.23 -22.89
C VAL A 621 0.43 5.13 -22.67
N TYR A 622 -0.29 5.33 -23.75
CA TYR A 622 -1.74 5.54 -23.72
C TYR A 622 -2.43 4.66 -24.75
N ILE A 623 -3.67 4.27 -24.47
CA ILE A 623 -4.55 3.60 -25.43
C ILE A 623 -5.89 4.33 -25.55
N SER A 624 -6.51 4.26 -26.72
CA SER A 624 -7.88 4.75 -26.98
C SER A 624 -8.51 3.98 -28.14
N ASN A 625 -9.78 4.29 -28.46
CA ASN A 625 -10.52 3.72 -29.58
C ASN A 625 -10.54 2.18 -29.60
N VAL A 626 -10.68 1.56 -28.42
CA VAL A 626 -10.69 0.10 -28.30
C VAL A 626 -11.99 -0.44 -28.86
N LYS A 627 -11.92 -1.36 -29.81
CA LYS A 627 -13.07 -1.96 -30.49
C LYS A 627 -12.86 -3.45 -30.70
N ILE A 628 -13.89 -4.26 -30.46
CA ILE A 628 -13.89 -5.69 -30.74
C ILE A 628 -15.11 -6.05 -31.58
N SER A 629 -14.87 -6.63 -32.75
CA SER A 629 -15.92 -6.98 -33.72
C SER A 629 -15.85 -8.46 -34.08
N LYS A 630 -17.01 -9.05 -34.42
CA LYS A 630 -17.11 -10.39 -35.00
C LYS A 630 -16.62 -10.38 -36.44
N GLU A 631 -15.93 -11.44 -36.84
CA GLU A 631 -15.50 -11.71 -38.22
C GLU A 631 -16.36 -12.78 -38.90
#